data_AF-A0A182NJ99-F1
#
_entry.id   AF-A0A182NJ99-F1
#
_cell.length_a   1.000
_cell.length_b   1.000
_cell.length_c   1.000
_cell.angle_alpha   90.00
_cell.angle_beta   90.00
_cell.angle_gamma   90.00
#
_symmetry.space_group_name_H-M   'P 1'
#
loop_
_entity.id
_entity.type
_entity.pdbx_description
1 polymer ?
#
loop_
_entity_poly.entity_id
_entity_poly.type
_entity_poly.pdbx_seq_one_letter_code
_entity_poly.pdbx_strand_id
1 'polypeptide(L)'
;MISCAPSEAATCETIKCKDRQHCLTDLKTHKPRCVSCSYKCPRTKRQQGYGKPFREAKNSLFNDHNVKLCGTNNRTYHSWCHMQKDSCNTGFYIDVLHSGTCSFGR
;
A
#
# COMPACT_ATOMS: atom_id res chain seq x y z
N MET A 1 12.09 -35.34 -25.00
CA MET A 1 10.92 -34.57 -24.53
C MET A 1 11.35 -33.82 -23.29
N ILE A 2 11.48 -32.50 -23.35
CA ILE A 2 11.79 -31.69 -22.17
C ILE A 2 10.46 -31.49 -21.45
N SER A 3 10.19 -32.35 -20.47
CA SER A 3 9.09 -32.16 -19.54
C SER A 3 9.50 -31.02 -18.61
N CYS A 4 9.03 -29.80 -18.88
CA CYS A 4 9.07 -28.77 -17.85
C CYS A 4 8.22 -29.27 -16.69
N ALA A 5 8.87 -29.72 -15.61
CA ALA A 5 8.20 -29.97 -14.34
C ALA A 5 7.39 -28.70 -13.99
N PRO A 6 6.21 -28.82 -13.38
CA PRO A 6 5.47 -27.65 -12.91
C PRO A 6 6.42 -26.89 -11.99
N SER A 7 6.93 -25.75 -12.45
CA SER A 7 7.81 -24.90 -11.68
C SER A 7 7.03 -24.51 -10.43
N GLU A 8 7.37 -25.09 -9.29
CA GLU A 8 6.81 -24.71 -7.99
C GLU A 8 6.86 -23.19 -7.91
N ALA A 9 5.69 -22.56 -7.93
CA ALA A 9 5.62 -21.11 -7.91
C ALA A 9 6.25 -20.66 -6.59
N ALA A 10 7.27 -19.80 -6.67
CA ALA A 10 7.87 -19.23 -5.47
C ALA A 10 6.77 -18.58 -4.62
N THR A 11 6.82 -18.78 -3.30
CA THR A 11 5.90 -18.20 -2.31
C THR A 11 6.71 -17.49 -1.22
N CYS A 12 6.03 -16.76 -0.33
CA CYS A 12 6.70 -16.14 0.82
C CYS A 12 7.23 -17.14 1.85
N GLU A 13 6.85 -18.42 1.76
CA GLU A 13 7.37 -19.49 2.61
C GLU A 13 8.72 -20.00 2.11
N THR A 14 8.89 -20.04 0.79
CA THR A 14 10.09 -20.61 0.13
C THR A 14 11.15 -19.56 -0.19
N ILE A 15 10.76 -18.28 -0.35
CA ILE A 15 11.70 -17.21 -0.66
C ILE A 15 12.21 -16.52 0.60
N LYS A 16 13.50 -16.17 0.62
CA LYS A 16 14.11 -15.33 1.64
C LYS A 16 14.43 -13.96 1.05
N CYS A 17 13.83 -12.91 1.59
CA CYS A 17 14.11 -11.55 1.19
C CYS A 17 15.47 -11.06 1.74
N LYS A 18 15.98 -9.94 1.21
CA LYS A 18 17.22 -9.32 1.70
C LYS A 18 17.05 -8.74 3.12
N ASP A 19 18.16 -8.38 3.76
CA ASP A 19 18.13 -7.83 5.13
C ASP A 19 17.15 -6.65 5.26
N ARG A 20 16.30 -6.73 6.31
CA ARG A 20 15.23 -5.76 6.65
C ARG A 20 14.10 -5.64 5.62
N GLN A 21 14.02 -6.55 4.66
CA GLN A 21 12.84 -6.68 3.79
C GLN A 21 11.86 -7.70 4.35
N HIS A 22 10.58 -7.45 4.13
CA HIS A 22 9.51 -8.38 4.42
C HIS A 22 8.97 -8.96 3.12
N CYS A 23 8.61 -10.24 3.14
CA CYS A 23 7.90 -10.86 2.03
C CYS A 23 6.41 -10.63 2.18
N LEU A 24 5.77 -10.08 1.14
CA LEU A 24 4.33 -9.93 1.05
C LEU A 24 3.79 -10.74 -0.12
N THR A 25 2.64 -11.38 0.07
CA THR A 25 1.99 -12.17 -0.97
C THR A 25 1.04 -11.29 -1.78
N ASP A 26 1.22 -11.25 -3.10
CA ASP A 26 0.30 -10.54 -4.01
C ASP A 26 -0.97 -11.36 -4.22
N LEU A 27 -2.13 -10.82 -3.85
CA LEU A 27 -3.42 -11.50 -3.99
C LEU A 27 -3.87 -11.69 -5.45
N LYS A 28 -3.34 -10.89 -6.39
CA LYS A 28 -3.69 -11.01 -7.82
C LYS A 28 -2.84 -12.05 -8.53
N THR A 29 -1.55 -12.09 -8.22
CA THR A 29 -0.59 -12.95 -8.94
C THR A 29 -0.18 -14.18 -8.14
N HIS A 30 -0.52 -14.25 -6.85
CA HIS A 30 -0.03 -15.22 -5.88
C HIS A 30 1.50 -15.28 -5.75
N LYS A 31 2.21 -14.28 -6.28
CA LYS A 31 3.67 -14.22 -6.24
C LYS A 31 4.16 -13.45 -5.02
N PRO A 32 5.32 -13.83 -4.46
CA PRO A 32 5.96 -13.12 -3.36
C PRO A 32 6.57 -11.81 -3.86
N ARG A 33 6.48 -10.77 -3.02
CA ARG A 33 7.11 -9.47 -3.22
C ARG A 33 7.89 -9.07 -1.98
N CYS A 34 9.20 -8.88 -2.13
CA CYS A 34 10.05 -8.36 -1.06
C CYS A 34 9.97 -6.82 -1.03
N VAL A 35 9.53 -6.25 0.08
CA VAL A 35 9.42 -4.78 0.26
C VAL A 35 10.07 -4.33 1.58
N SER A 36 10.41 -3.04 1.68
CA SER A 36 10.94 -2.46 2.92
C SER A 36 9.80 -1.91 3.78
N CYS A 37 9.53 -2.53 4.92
CA CYS A 37 8.42 -2.18 5.82
C CYS A 37 8.76 -1.08 6.83
N SER A 38 9.60 -0.12 6.47
CA SER A 38 10.08 0.94 7.38
C SER A 38 9.23 2.22 7.34
N TYR A 39 7.91 2.09 7.27
CA TYR A 39 6.99 3.23 7.06
C TYR A 39 6.69 4.01 8.35
N LYS A 40 7.17 5.25 8.43
CA LYS A 40 6.82 6.22 9.48
C LYS A 40 5.76 7.19 8.97
N CYS A 41 4.48 6.84 9.13
CA CYS A 41 3.39 7.67 8.61
C CYS A 41 3.11 8.87 9.50
N PRO A 42 2.87 10.07 8.92
CA PRO A 42 2.47 11.24 9.69
C PRO A 42 1.10 10.99 10.31
N ARG A 43 0.99 11.22 11.63
CA ARG A 43 -0.32 11.25 12.29
C ARG A 43 -1.02 12.51 11.84
N THR A 44 -2.14 12.37 11.13
CA THR A 44 -3.04 13.50 10.89
C THR A 44 -3.50 14.00 12.24
N LYS A 45 -3.07 15.20 12.66
CA LYS A 45 -3.56 15.82 13.88
C LYS A 45 -5.07 15.96 13.75
N ARG A 46 -5.84 15.23 14.57
CA ARG A 46 -7.27 15.51 14.79
C ARG A 46 -7.38 17.00 15.11
N GLN A 47 -8.09 17.74 14.26
CA GLN A 47 -8.78 19.00 14.56
C GLN A 47 -8.27 19.75 15.81
N GLN A 48 -7.26 20.60 15.63
CA GLN A 48 -7.19 21.83 16.42
C GLN A 48 -7.33 22.96 15.41
N GLY A 49 -8.37 23.77 15.61
CA GLY A 49 -8.72 24.87 14.73
C GLY A 49 -7.63 25.94 14.65
N TYR A 50 -7.90 26.87 13.73
CA TYR A 50 -7.21 28.14 13.45
C TYR A 50 -6.08 28.11 12.39
N GLY A 51 -6.40 28.68 11.22
CA GLY A 51 -5.46 29.10 10.16
C GLY A 51 -5.27 28.06 9.05
N LYS A 52 -5.63 28.27 7.78
CA LYS A 52 -5.74 29.51 7.01
C LYS A 52 -6.76 29.35 5.87
N PRO A 53 -7.45 30.41 5.43
CA PRO A 53 -8.26 30.38 4.22
C PRO A 53 -7.37 30.09 3.01
N PHE A 54 -7.90 29.25 2.13
CA PHE A 54 -7.36 28.86 0.83
C PHE A 54 -7.18 30.10 -0.05
N ARG A 55 -6.05 30.80 0.08
CA ARG A 55 -5.51 31.64 -0.98
C ARG A 55 -4.07 31.23 -1.22
N GLU A 56 -3.88 30.75 -2.44
CA GLU A 56 -2.60 30.58 -3.12
C GLU A 56 -1.72 29.42 -2.63
N ALA A 57 -2.08 28.23 -3.08
CA ALA A 57 -1.12 27.16 -3.32
C ALA A 57 -1.11 26.78 -4.81
N LYS A 58 -0.66 27.71 -5.66
CA LYS A 58 -0.04 27.29 -6.92
C LYS A 58 1.32 26.67 -6.54
N ASN A 59 1.55 25.43 -7.01
CA ASN A 59 2.72 24.57 -6.83
C ASN A 59 2.80 23.66 -5.58
N SER A 60 1.94 22.63 -5.51
CA SER A 60 2.25 21.38 -4.78
C SER A 60 1.49 20.19 -5.37
N LEU A 61 1.82 19.84 -6.62
CA LEU A 61 1.22 18.71 -7.36
C LEU A 61 1.78 17.32 -6.99
N PHE A 62 2.64 17.21 -5.97
CA PHE A 62 3.34 15.95 -5.66
C PHE A 62 3.49 15.63 -4.18
N ASN A 63 2.75 16.31 -3.28
CA ASN A 63 2.91 16.10 -1.83
C ASN A 63 1.62 16.21 -1.01
N ASP A 64 0.45 16.11 -1.63
CA ASP A 64 -0.78 15.91 -0.85
C ASP A 64 -0.95 14.42 -0.51
N HIS A 65 -0.26 14.03 0.55
CA HIS A 65 -0.35 12.70 1.16
C HIS A 65 -1.72 12.44 1.83
N ASN A 66 -2.73 13.28 1.63
CA ASN A 66 -4.02 13.24 2.32
C ASN A 66 -5.20 12.87 1.39
N VAL A 67 -4.90 12.41 0.17
CA VAL A 67 -5.90 11.84 -0.74
C VAL A 67 -6.30 10.45 -0.24
N LYS A 68 -7.61 10.23 -0.06
CA LYS A 68 -8.16 8.91 0.22
C LYS A 68 -7.79 7.94 -0.91
N LEU A 69 -7.43 6.71 -0.58
CA LEU A 69 -7.10 5.68 -1.57
C LEU A 69 -7.91 4.43 -1.30
N CYS A 70 -8.40 3.80 -2.36
CA CYS A 70 -8.94 2.46 -2.27
C CYS A 70 -7.81 1.46 -2.53
N GLY A 71 -7.55 0.58 -1.58
CA GLY A 71 -6.59 -0.51 -1.74
C GLY A 71 -7.18 -1.68 -2.51
N THR A 72 -6.32 -2.54 -3.06
CA THR A 72 -6.71 -3.80 -3.74
C THR A 72 -7.44 -4.79 -2.83
N ASN A 73 -7.36 -4.60 -1.52
CA ASN A 73 -8.14 -5.34 -0.53
C ASN A 73 -9.51 -4.70 -0.22
N ASN A 74 -9.98 -3.79 -1.09
CA ASN A 74 -11.24 -3.04 -0.96
C ASN A 74 -11.36 -2.24 0.34
N ARG A 75 -10.23 -1.85 0.96
CA ARG A 75 -10.21 -0.95 2.11
C ARG A 75 -9.80 0.45 1.70
N THR A 76 -10.45 1.44 2.33
CA THR A 76 -10.10 2.84 2.13
C THR A 76 -9.02 3.26 3.12
N TYR A 77 -7.93 3.81 2.61
CA TYR A 77 -6.82 4.36 3.39
C TYR A 77 -6.80 5.88 3.32
N HIS A 78 -6.32 6.51 4.39
CA HIS A 78 -6.19 7.96 4.47
C HIS A 78 -4.93 8.50 3.78
N SER A 79 -3.98 7.61 3.46
CA SER A 79 -2.82 7.92 2.64
C SER A 79 -2.15 6.65 2.14
N TRP A 80 -1.30 6.79 1.12
CA TRP A 80 -0.45 5.69 0.62
C TRP A 80 0.43 5.08 1.71
N CYS A 81 0.98 5.91 2.61
CA CYS A 81 1.82 5.41 3.71
C CYS A 81 1.02 4.46 4.63
N HIS A 82 -0.21 4.84 5.01
CA HIS A 82 -1.04 3.99 5.86
C HIS A 82 -1.42 2.69 5.16
N MET A 83 -1.66 2.74 3.85
CA MET A 83 -1.90 1.55 3.02
C MET A 83 -0.68 0.61 3.03
N GLN A 84 0.52 1.14 2.78
CA GLN A 84 1.75 0.34 2.78
C GLN A 84 2.09 -0.23 4.17
N LYS A 85 1.82 0.53 5.23
CA LYS A 85 1.99 0.04 6.59
C LYS A 85 1.04 -1.13 6.87
N ASP A 86 -0.21 -1.05 6.41
CA ASP A 86 -1.17 -2.16 6.55
C ASP A 86 -0.78 -3.38 5.69
N SER A 87 -0.24 -3.14 4.49
CA SER A 87 0.32 -4.17 3.59
C SER A 87 1.37 -5.00 4.33
N CYS A 88 2.31 -4.33 4.99
CA CYS A 88 3.32 -4.96 5.83
C CYS A 88 2.76 -5.68 7.06
N ASN A 89 1.76 -5.10 7.73
CA ASN A 89 1.16 -5.70 8.92
C ASN A 89 0.35 -6.96 8.59
N THR A 90 -0.28 -7.01 7.42
CA THR A 90 -1.14 -8.12 7.00
C THR A 90 -0.37 -9.21 6.25
N GLY A 91 0.84 -8.93 5.77
CA GLY A 91 1.61 -9.88 4.96
C GLY A 91 1.13 -10.00 3.51
N PHE A 92 0.17 -9.17 3.11
CA PHE A 92 -0.37 -9.13 1.75
C PHE A 92 0.06 -7.86 1.05
N TYR A 93 0.42 -7.98 -0.22
CA TYR A 93 0.76 -6.82 -1.03
C TYR A 93 -0.52 -6.08 -1.43
N ILE A 94 -0.80 -5.00 -0.70
CA ILE A 94 -1.89 -4.06 -0.99
C ILE A 94 -1.35 -2.97 -1.91
N ASP A 95 -1.98 -2.80 -3.07
CA ASP A 95 -1.69 -1.74 -4.03
C ASP A 95 -2.88 -0.79 -4.13
N VAL A 96 -2.71 0.35 -4.80
CA VAL A 96 -3.81 1.27 -5.09
C VAL A 96 -4.70 0.65 -6.17
N LEU A 97 -5.97 0.41 -5.82
CA LEU A 97 -6.99 0.04 -6.78
C LEU A 97 -7.46 1.26 -7.57
N HIS A 98 -7.80 2.33 -6.86
CA HIS A 98 -8.13 3.64 -7.43
C HIS A 98 -7.97 4.75 -6.38
N SER A 99 -7.85 6.00 -6.85
CA SER A 99 -7.91 7.18 -5.98
C SER A 99 -9.33 7.40 -5.46
N GLY A 100 -9.46 7.91 -4.24
CA GLY A 100 -10.74 8.09 -3.55
C GLY A 100 -11.07 6.95 -2.59
N THR A 101 -12.28 6.98 -2.03
CA THR A 101 -12.80 5.93 -1.15
C THR A 101 -13.29 4.74 -1.95
N CYS A 102 -13.09 3.52 -1.45
CA CYS A 102 -13.69 2.33 -2.08
C CYS A 102 -15.21 2.48 -2.17
N SER A 103 -15.77 2.05 -3.30
CA SER A 103 -17.22 1.92 -3.44
C SER A 103 -17.66 0.64 -2.74
N PHE A 104 -18.11 0.74 -1.49
CA PHE A 104 -18.91 -0.35 -0.90
C PHE A 104 -20.27 -0.30 -1.61
N GLY A 105 -20.67 -1.41 -2.23
CA GLY A 105 -21.80 -1.48 -3.15
C GLY A 105 -23.03 -0.67 -2.69
N ARG A 106 -23.58 0.12 -3.62
CA ARG A 106 -25.00 0.51 -3.58
C ARG A 106 -25.85 -0.68 -3.98
#